data_AF-A0A1W0D9Y0-F1
#
_entry.id   AF-A0A1W0D9Y0-F1
#
_cell.length_a   1.000
_cell.length_b   1.000
_cell.length_c   1.000
_cell.angle_alpha   90.00
_cell.angle_beta   90.00
_cell.angle_gamma   90.00
#
_symmetry.space_group_name_H-M   'P 1'
#
loop_
_entity.id
_entity.type
_entity.pdbx_description
1 polymer ?
#
loop_
_entity_poly.entity_id
_entity_poly.type
_entity_poly.pdbx_seq_one_letter_code
_entity_poly.pdbx_strand_id
1 'polypeptide(L)'
;MAGYYALQFFWKKIRYTKPCQRGIDPVGEAEVFLAYGRTRDAVRVLKDSLRDNPDDLPAKVTLLRAYSSECNREAYCLLARDVQSQVQGQPVWHTIQENGRRLAPQDPLFEAKL
;
A
#
# COMPACT_ATOMS: atom_id res chain seq x y z
N MET A 1 30.12 17.28 -35.06
CA MET A 1 30.03 16.18 -34.06
C MET A 1 29.47 16.72 -32.74
N ALA A 2 28.21 17.19 -32.68
CA ALA A 2 27.61 17.70 -31.44
C ALA A 2 26.07 17.90 -31.59
N GLY A 3 25.32 16.83 -31.85
CA GLY A 3 23.86 16.96 -32.08
C GLY A 3 22.98 15.79 -31.64
N TYR A 4 23.53 14.75 -31.00
CA TYR A 4 22.82 13.49 -30.76
C TYR A 4 22.58 13.12 -29.29
N TYR A 5 22.72 14.06 -28.35
CA TYR A 5 22.57 13.75 -26.91
C TYR A 5 21.36 14.38 -26.21
N ALA A 6 20.49 15.10 -26.92
CA ALA A 6 19.33 15.76 -26.30
C ALA A 6 17.97 15.06 -26.53
N LEU A 7 17.94 13.90 -27.19
CA LEU A 7 16.68 13.22 -27.57
C LEU A 7 16.31 11.98 -26.74
N GLN A 8 17.23 11.41 -25.96
CA GLN A 8 16.93 10.19 -25.18
C GLN A 8 16.29 10.45 -23.81
N PHE A 9 16.45 11.65 -23.24
CA PHE A 9 16.00 11.94 -21.87
C PHE A 9 14.52 12.32 -21.76
N PHE A 10 13.87 12.74 -22.84
CA PHE A 10 12.48 13.15 -22.79
C PHE A 10 11.49 11.97 -22.92
N TRP A 11 11.93 10.82 -23.45
CA TRP A 11 11.05 9.66 -23.68
C TRP A 11 10.99 8.67 -22.52
N LYS A 12 12.00 8.64 -21.63
CA LYS A 12 12.00 7.72 -20.47
C LYS A 12 11.05 8.15 -19.34
N LYS A 13 10.53 9.38 -19.37
CA LYS A 13 9.69 9.96 -18.31
C LYS A 13 8.18 9.72 -18.50
N ILE A 14 7.77 8.97 -19.53
CA ILE A 14 6.37 8.68 -19.87
C ILE A 14 6.30 7.16 -20.09
N ARG A 15 5.86 6.34 -19.15
CA ARG A 15 4.44 6.03 -18.92
C ARG A 15 4.32 5.25 -17.60
N TYR A 16 3.97 5.92 -16.51
CA TYR A 16 3.27 5.22 -15.43
C TYR A 16 1.78 5.23 -15.82
N THR A 17 1.27 4.07 -16.20
CA THR A 17 -0.15 3.87 -16.47
C THR A 17 -0.75 3.15 -15.28
N LYS A 18 -1.78 3.74 -14.66
CA LYS A 18 -2.43 3.14 -13.48
C LYS A 18 -2.91 1.71 -13.79
N PRO A 19 -2.91 0.78 -12.83
CA PRO A 19 -3.37 -0.60 -13.03
C PRO A 19 -4.81 -0.67 -13.55
N CYS A 20 -5.72 0.13 -12.98
CA CYS A 20 -7.11 0.23 -13.42
C CYS A 20 -7.24 0.61 -14.91
N GLN A 21 -6.36 1.49 -15.41
CA GLN A 21 -6.30 1.90 -16.83
C GLN A 21 -5.68 0.83 -17.74
N ARG A 22 -4.93 -0.12 -17.17
CA ARG A 22 -4.41 -1.31 -17.86
C ARG A 22 -5.36 -2.51 -17.79
N GLY A 23 -6.50 -2.38 -17.10
CA GLY A 23 -7.41 -3.51 -16.82
C GLY A 23 -6.81 -4.54 -15.85
N ILE A 24 -5.81 -4.15 -15.07
CA ILE A 24 -5.15 -5.00 -14.08
C ILE A 24 -5.68 -4.65 -12.70
N ASP A 25 -6.02 -5.67 -11.91
CA ASP A 25 -6.39 -5.48 -10.51
C ASP A 25 -5.20 -4.88 -9.72
N PRO A 26 -5.34 -3.66 -9.16
CA PRO A 26 -4.28 -3.01 -8.40
C PRO A 26 -3.87 -3.82 -7.17
N VAL A 27 -4.78 -4.60 -6.56
CA VAL A 27 -4.47 -5.45 -5.41
C VAL A 27 -3.54 -6.58 -5.84
N GLY A 28 -3.92 -7.35 -6.85
CA GLY A 28 -3.08 -8.42 -7.40
C GLY A 28 -1.70 -7.94 -7.87
N GLU A 29 -1.60 -6.79 -8.53
CA GLU A 29 -0.30 -6.23 -8.93
C GLU A 29 0.56 -5.83 -7.72
N ALA A 30 -0.05 -5.24 -6.69
CA ALA A 30 0.66 -4.89 -5.47
C ALA A 30 1.15 -6.13 -4.71
N GLU A 31 0.37 -7.21 -4.66
CA GLU A 31 0.79 -8.47 -4.04
C GLU A 31 2.00 -9.08 -4.74
N VAL A 32 2.03 -9.04 -6.09
CA VAL A 32 3.21 -9.44 -6.86
C VAL A 32 4.41 -8.58 -6.47
N PHE A 33 4.26 -7.26 -6.36
CA PHE A 33 5.36 -6.39 -5.91
C PHE A 33 5.83 -6.71 -4.50
N LEU A 34 4.93 -7.00 -3.56
CA LEU A 34 5.29 -7.41 -2.19
C LEU A 34 6.07 -8.73 -2.18
N ALA A 35 5.66 -9.72 -2.98
CA ALA A 35 6.36 -11.00 -3.10
C ALA A 35 7.81 -10.84 -3.58
N TYR A 36 8.08 -9.85 -4.43
CA TYR A 36 9.42 -9.50 -4.90
C TYR A 36 10.16 -8.47 -4.04
N GLY A 37 9.61 -8.08 -2.88
CA GLY A 37 10.22 -7.08 -1.99
C GLY A 37 10.19 -5.65 -2.54
N ARG A 38 9.38 -5.38 -3.56
CA ARG A 38 9.22 -4.06 -4.19
C ARG A 38 8.13 -3.24 -3.50
N THR A 39 8.24 -3.09 -2.18
CA THR A 39 7.18 -2.50 -1.35
C THR A 39 6.82 -1.07 -1.75
N ARG A 40 7.80 -0.24 -2.14
CA ARG A 40 7.56 1.13 -2.61
C ARG A 40 6.66 1.20 -3.84
N ASP A 41 6.79 0.23 -4.75
CA ASP A 41 5.95 0.15 -5.94
C ASP A 41 4.53 -0.31 -5.59
N ALA A 42 4.39 -1.26 -4.67
CA ALA A 42 3.10 -1.70 -4.13
C ALA A 42 2.35 -0.53 -3.48
N VAL A 43 3.01 0.23 -2.60
CA VAL A 43 2.43 1.42 -1.95
C VAL A 43 1.94 2.42 -2.99
N ARG A 44 2.73 2.70 -4.02
CA ARG A 44 2.33 3.63 -5.10
C ARG A 44 1.07 3.15 -5.82
N VAL A 45 1.05 1.89 -6.26
CA VAL A 45 -0.11 1.30 -6.95
C VAL A 45 -1.37 1.36 -6.11
N LEU A 46 -1.29 0.99 -4.84
CA LEU A 46 -2.44 0.96 -3.94
C LEU A 46 -2.95 2.36 -3.61
N LYS A 47 -2.05 3.32 -3.37
CA LYS A 47 -2.44 4.72 -3.15
C LYS A 47 -3.10 5.33 -4.37
N ASP A 48 -2.62 5.01 -5.57
CA ASP A 48 -3.25 5.48 -6.80
C ASP A 48 -4.62 4.83 -7.03
N SER A 49 -4.80 3.56 -6.69
CA SER A 49 -6.12 2.92 -6.69
C SER A 49 -7.09 3.58 -5.70
N LEU A 50 -6.65 3.82 -4.46
CA LEU A 50 -7.47 4.42 -3.41
C LEU A 50 -7.83 5.89 -3.66
N ARG A 51 -7.11 6.59 -4.55
CA ARG A 51 -7.52 7.92 -5.03
C ARG A 51 -8.77 7.84 -5.92
N ASP A 52 -8.90 6.76 -6.69
CA ASP A 52 -10.02 6.55 -7.60
C ASP A 52 -11.18 5.86 -6.87
N ASN A 53 -10.89 4.91 -5.98
CA ASN A 53 -11.86 4.17 -5.16
C ASN A 53 -11.46 4.16 -3.67
N PRO A 54 -11.80 5.21 -2.89
CA PRO A 54 -11.36 5.35 -1.50
C PRO A 54 -11.89 4.28 -0.55
N ASP A 55 -12.98 3.59 -0.88
CA ASP A 55 -13.63 2.60 -0.02
C ASP A 55 -13.21 1.15 -0.35
N ASP A 56 -12.23 0.95 -1.24
CA ASP A 56 -11.70 -0.35 -1.62
C ASP A 56 -10.94 -1.00 -0.44
N LEU A 57 -11.66 -1.78 0.36
CA LEU A 57 -11.13 -2.45 1.55
C LEU A 57 -9.99 -3.43 1.23
N PRO A 58 -10.07 -4.31 0.21
CA PRO A 58 -8.94 -5.13 -0.23
C PRO A 58 -7.66 -4.33 -0.51
N ALA A 59 -7.77 -3.18 -1.17
CA ALA A 59 -6.63 -2.29 -1.39
C ALA A 59 -6.09 -1.69 -0.08
N LYS A 60 -6.96 -1.25 0.84
CA LYS A 60 -6.52 -0.74 2.16
C LYS A 60 -5.81 -1.80 2.99
N VAL A 61 -6.31 -3.04 3.03
CA VAL A 61 -5.69 -4.16 3.76
C VAL A 61 -4.33 -4.50 3.18
N THR A 62 -4.21 -4.54 1.85
CA THR A 62 -2.92 -4.78 1.18
C THR A 62 -1.94 -3.62 1.41
N LEU A 63 -2.45 -2.39 1.51
CA LEU A 63 -1.63 -1.22 1.82
C LEU A 63 -1.12 -1.24 3.27
N LEU A 64 -1.91 -1.74 4.22
CA LEU A 64 -1.43 -1.99 5.59
C LEU A 64 -0.27 -2.99 5.60
N ARG A 65 -0.36 -4.08 4.84
CA ARG A 65 0.76 -5.04 4.69
C ARG A 65 2.00 -4.34 4.14
N ALA A 66 1.85 -3.52 3.09
CA ALA A 66 2.96 -2.77 2.52
C ALA A 66 3.58 -1.79 3.52
N TYR A 67 2.78 -1.02 4.26
CA TYR A 67 3.28 -0.11 5.30
C TYR A 67 3.98 -0.85 6.44
N SER A 68 3.51 -2.05 6.80
CA SER A 68 4.19 -2.86 7.81
C SER A 68 5.59 -3.29 7.37
N SER A 69 5.76 -3.64 6.09
CA SER A 69 7.06 -4.01 5.53
C SER A 69 8.01 -2.81 5.38
N GLU A 70 7.50 -1.58 5.20
CA GLU A 70 8.31 -0.35 5.19
C GLU A 70 8.59 0.21 6.60
N CYS A 71 8.05 -0.41 7.65
CA CYS A 71 8.04 0.13 9.01
C CYS A 71 7.47 1.55 9.09
N ASN A 72 6.51 1.88 8.22
CA ASN A 72 5.89 3.21 8.18
C ASN A 72 4.79 3.30 9.26
N ARG A 73 5.23 3.54 10.51
CA ARG A 73 4.37 3.59 11.70
C ARG A 73 3.18 4.54 11.54
N GLU A 74 3.43 5.77 11.12
CA GLU A 74 2.40 6.82 11.05
C GLU A 74 1.30 6.46 10.06
N ALA A 75 1.69 6.11 8.82
CA ALA A 75 0.72 5.75 7.78
C ALA A 75 -0.05 4.47 8.13
N TYR A 76 0.63 3.50 8.75
CA TYR A 76 -0.01 2.28 9.25
C TYR A 76 -1.08 2.59 10.31
N CYS A 77 -0.74 3.41 11.30
CA CYS A 77 -1.64 3.78 12.39
C CYS A 77 -2.88 4.54 11.91
N LEU A 78 -2.72 5.44 10.95
CA LEU A 78 -3.85 6.19 10.37
C LEU A 78 -4.77 5.26 9.58
N LEU A 79 -4.22 4.43 8.70
CA LEU A 79 -5.01 3.52 7.88
C LEU A 79 -5.67 2.42 8.71
N ALA A 80 -5.03 1.95 9.77
CA ALA A 80 -5.60 0.94 10.66
C ALA A 80 -6.85 1.45 11.39
N ARG A 81 -6.89 2.73 11.77
CA ARG A 81 -8.09 3.37 12.36
C ARG A 81 -9.22 3.46 11.35
N ASP A 82 -8.90 3.80 10.10
CA ASP A 82 -9.85 3.92 9.01
C ASP A 82 -10.54 2.58 8.69
N VAL A 83 -9.79 1.48 8.66
CA VAL A 83 -10.37 0.15 8.36
C VAL A 83 -10.99 -0.55 9.57
N GLN A 84 -10.70 -0.11 10.80
CA GLN A 84 -11.05 -0.83 12.03
C GLN A 84 -12.53 -1.23 12.06
N SER A 85 -13.45 -0.30 11.82
CA SER A 85 -14.89 -0.56 11.92
C SER A 85 -15.38 -1.60 10.92
N GLN A 86 -14.68 -1.77 9.79
CA GLN A 86 -15.03 -2.68 8.70
C GLN A 86 -14.49 -4.09 8.94
N VAL A 87 -13.32 -4.21 9.59
CA VAL A 87 -12.62 -5.49 9.74
C VAL A 87 -12.53 -6.00 11.17
N GLN A 88 -12.94 -5.20 12.17
CA GLN A 88 -13.03 -5.65 13.56
C GLN A 88 -13.88 -6.93 13.64
N GLY A 89 -13.34 -7.97 14.29
CA GLY A 89 -13.97 -9.29 14.37
C GLY A 89 -13.64 -10.24 13.21
N GLN A 90 -12.90 -9.80 12.19
CA GLN A 90 -12.38 -10.67 11.14
C GLN A 90 -10.95 -11.13 11.45
N PRO A 91 -10.51 -12.31 10.95
CA PRO A 91 -9.14 -12.81 11.18
C PRO A 91 -8.05 -11.83 10.75
N VAL A 92 -8.30 -11.05 9.69
CA VAL A 92 -7.35 -10.03 9.20
C VAL A 92 -7.04 -8.95 10.25
N TRP A 93 -7.99 -8.64 11.14
CA TRP A 93 -7.77 -7.66 12.20
C TRP A 93 -6.70 -8.11 13.19
N HIS A 94 -6.63 -9.40 13.52
CA HIS A 94 -5.57 -9.92 14.40
C HIS A 94 -4.18 -9.70 13.81
N THR A 95 -4.03 -9.94 12.51
CA THR A 95 -2.78 -9.65 11.78
C THR A 95 -2.47 -8.15 11.77
N ILE A 96 -3.49 -7.30 11.61
CA ILE A 96 -3.31 -5.84 11.66
C ILE A 96 -2.84 -5.40 13.05
N GLN A 97 -3.44 -5.94 14.12
CA GLN A 97 -3.03 -5.64 15.48
C GLN A 97 -1.64 -6.17 15.80
N GLU A 98 -1.28 -7.37 15.34
CA GLU A 98 0.05 -7.92 15.58
C GLU A 98 1.16 -7.06 14.96
N ASN A 99 1.02 -6.70 13.68
CA ASN A 99 1.96 -5.80 13.02
C ASN A 99 1.94 -4.40 13.65
N GLY A 100 0.75 -3.91 14.03
CA GLY A 100 0.59 -2.63 14.73
C GLY A 100 1.32 -2.59 16.07
N ARG A 101 1.26 -3.66 16.88
CA ARG A 101 2.01 -3.75 18.14
C ARG A 101 3.53 -3.71 17.94
N ARG A 102 4.04 -4.30 16.84
CA ARG A 102 5.47 -4.24 16.51
C ARG A 102 5.92 -2.83 16.12
N LEU A 103 5.06 -2.07 15.43
CA LEU A 103 5.37 -0.71 14.95
C LEU A 103 5.07 0.39 15.97
N ALA A 104 4.00 0.23 16.75
CA ALA A 104 3.45 1.20 17.68
C ALA A 104 2.92 0.50 18.95
N PRO A 105 3.81 -0.04 19.80
CA PRO A 105 3.41 -0.81 20.98
C PRO A 105 2.61 -0.01 22.02
N GLN A 106 2.68 1.33 21.96
CA GLN A 106 1.97 2.23 22.87
C GLN A 106 0.61 2.69 22.31
N ASP A 107 0.22 2.28 21.11
CA ASP A 107 -1.07 2.67 20.52
C ASP A 107 -2.19 1.70 20.98
N PRO A 108 -3.19 2.16 21.76
CA PRO A 108 -4.25 1.31 22.28
C PRO A 108 -5.09 0.62 21.20
N LEU A 109 -5.06 1.11 19.95
CA LEU A 109 -5.73 0.48 18.82
C LEU A 109 -5.31 -0.98 18.63
N PHE A 110 -4.05 -1.30 18.93
CA PHE A 110 -3.45 -2.60 18.68
C PHE A 110 -3.39 -3.50 19.92
N GLU A 111 -3.91 -3.03 21.04
CA GLU A 111 -4.12 -3.88 22.21
C GLU A 111 -5.15 -4.96 21.88
N ALA A 112 -4.78 -6.22 22.13
CA ALA A 112 -5.77 -7.29 22.11
C ALA A 112 -6.62 -7.13 23.38
N LYS A 113 -7.83 -6.57 23.23
CA LYS A 113 -8.84 -6.70 24.28
C LYS A 113 -9.23 -8.17 24.32
N LEU A 114 -8.81 -8.85 25.39
CA LEU A 114 -9.20 -10.21 25.75
C LEU A 114 -10.72 -10.32 25.91
#